data_AF-A0A2T0AM64-F1
#
_entry.id   AF-A0A2T0AM64-F1
#
_cell.length_a   1.000
_cell.length_b   1.000
_cell.length_c   1.000
_cell.angle_alpha   90.00
_cell.angle_beta   90.00
_cell.angle_gamma   90.00
#
_symmetry.space_group_name_H-M   'P 1'
#
loop_
_entity.id
_entity.type
_entity.pdbx_description
1 polymer ?
#
loop_
_entity_poly.entity_id
_entity_poly.type
_entity_poly.pdbx_seq_one_letter_code
_entity_poly.pdbx_strand_id
1 'polypeptide(L)'
;MRRYIRVNNKILIIIVTVIIFSLAAGVVLSLEEQTAFALQVKKSSPNVTASVDNTFPVQNSIVNITVTGPAGAEVRIVCHYKSGDTYYSGMIQSNERTIIPVLVGLAEPGYAVSVDVSVISDKIYTTQTMFIPQ
;
A
#
# COMPACT_ATOMS: atom_id res chain seq x y z
N MET A 1 4.82 -31.98 58.47
CA MET A 1 3.75 -31.25 59.18
C MET A 1 3.59 -29.87 58.55
N ARG A 2 2.46 -29.61 57.88
CA ARG A 2 2.19 -28.36 57.14
C ARG A 2 1.82 -27.25 58.13
N ARG A 3 2.62 -26.18 58.18
CA ARG A 3 2.32 -24.99 58.99
C ARG A 3 1.22 -24.19 58.29
N TYR A 4 0.03 -24.16 58.88
CA TYR A 4 -1.04 -23.26 58.49
C TYR A 4 -0.69 -21.84 58.93
N ILE A 5 -0.48 -20.94 57.98
CA ILE A 5 -0.34 -19.50 58.23
C ILE A 5 -1.76 -18.97 58.50
N ARG A 6 -2.01 -18.46 59.72
CA ARG A 6 -3.19 -17.62 60.01
C ARG A 6 -3.05 -16.34 59.20
N VAL A 7 -3.76 -16.25 58.08
CA VAL A 7 -3.91 -15.00 57.34
C VAL A 7 -5.01 -14.20 58.01
N ASN A 8 -4.69 -13.00 58.48
CA ASN A 8 -5.63 -12.07 59.11
C ASN A 8 -6.77 -11.73 58.12
N ASN A 9 -8.03 -11.69 58.56
CA ASN A 9 -9.19 -11.55 57.66
C ASN A 9 -9.10 -10.32 56.72
N LYS A 10 -8.39 -9.26 57.15
CA LYS A 10 -8.13 -8.07 56.34
C LYS A 10 -7.20 -8.32 55.15
N ILE A 11 -6.22 -9.22 55.27
CA ILE A 11 -5.26 -9.56 54.21
C ILE A 11 -5.89 -10.50 53.17
N LEU A 12 -6.74 -11.43 53.62
CA LEU A 12 -7.50 -12.32 52.73
C LEU A 12 -8.51 -11.54 51.86
N ILE A 13 -9.18 -10.54 52.43
CA ILE A 13 -10.10 -9.65 51.69
C ILE A 13 -9.37 -8.86 50.61
N ILE A 14 -8.19 -8.28 50.91
CA ILE A 14 -7.39 -7.50 49.94
C ILE A 14 -6.90 -8.39 48.78
N ILE A 15 -6.46 -9.62 49.06
CA ILE A 15 -6.00 -10.55 48.02
C ILE A 15 -7.17 -10.99 47.12
N VAL A 16 -8.36 -11.25 47.69
CA VAL A 16 -9.56 -11.61 46.92
C VAL A 16 -10.07 -10.44 46.08
N THR A 17 -10.08 -9.20 46.59
CA THR A 17 -10.44 -8.03 45.77
C THR A 17 -9.42 -7.75 44.68
N VAL A 18 -8.11 -7.86 44.93
CA VAL A 18 -7.07 -7.63 43.90
C VAL A 18 -7.11 -8.71 42.81
N ILE A 19 -7.40 -9.98 43.14
CA ILE A 19 -7.56 -11.05 42.15
C ILE A 19 -8.84 -10.87 41.32
N ILE A 20 -9.96 -10.48 41.93
CA ILE A 20 -11.20 -10.17 41.19
C ILE A 20 -11.01 -8.92 40.32
N PHE A 21 -10.28 -7.89 40.81
CA PHE A 21 -9.95 -6.71 40.01
C PHE A 21 -8.96 -7.04 38.89
N SER A 22 -8.10 -8.04 39.05
CA SER A 22 -7.16 -8.48 38.00
C SER A 22 -7.80 -9.45 37.00
N LEU A 23 -8.87 -10.17 37.37
CA LEU A 23 -9.71 -10.90 36.41
C LEU A 23 -10.64 -9.94 35.63
N ALA A 24 -11.07 -8.84 36.26
CA ALA A 24 -11.79 -7.77 35.59
C ALA A 24 -10.86 -6.85 34.76
N ALA A 25 -9.59 -6.67 35.15
CA ALA A 25 -8.61 -5.89 34.40
C ALA A 25 -7.87 -6.71 33.33
N GLY A 26 -7.83 -8.05 33.47
CA GLY A 26 -7.23 -8.95 32.47
C GLY A 26 -8.12 -9.24 31.26
N VAL A 27 -9.39 -8.82 31.29
CA VAL A 27 -10.34 -8.97 30.16
C VAL A 27 -11.00 -7.63 29.78
N VAL A 28 -10.50 -6.50 30.30
CA VAL A 28 -10.82 -5.16 29.77
C VAL A 28 -9.58 -4.58 29.08
N LEU A 29 -9.08 -5.35 28.12
CA LEU A 29 -8.21 -4.87 27.03
C LEU A 29 -9.03 -4.99 25.74
N SER A 30 -10.25 -4.47 25.73
CA SER A 30 -11.19 -4.76 24.65
C SER A 30 -12.16 -3.62 24.44
N LEU A 31 -11.74 -2.65 23.63
CA LEU A 31 -12.47 -2.13 22.45
C LEU A 31 -11.87 -0.81 21.97
N GLU A 32 -11.27 0.02 22.85
CA GLU A 32 -10.77 1.35 22.45
C GLU A 32 -9.28 1.39 22.03
N GLU A 33 -8.40 0.54 22.59
CA GLU A 33 -7.04 0.40 22.03
C GLU A 33 -7.01 -0.47 20.76
N GLN A 34 -8.04 -1.30 20.56
CA GLN A 34 -8.20 -2.05 19.31
C GLN A 34 -8.64 -1.14 18.16
N THR A 35 -9.31 -0.02 18.41
CA THR A 35 -9.63 0.96 17.36
C THR A 35 -8.45 1.88 17.02
N ALA A 36 -7.53 2.16 17.95
CA ALA A 36 -6.28 2.86 17.64
C ALA A 36 -5.30 1.98 16.83
N PHE A 37 -5.22 0.67 17.15
CA PHE A 37 -4.46 -0.29 16.34
C PHE A 37 -5.15 -0.55 15.00
N ALA A 38 -6.50 -0.59 14.95
CA ALA A 38 -7.25 -0.67 13.70
C ALA A 38 -7.17 0.61 12.85
N LEU A 39 -6.94 1.78 13.46
CA LEU A 39 -6.65 3.03 12.73
C LEU A 39 -5.24 3.06 12.13
N GLN A 40 -4.28 2.29 12.68
CA GLN A 40 -3.01 2.04 12.00
C GLN A 40 -3.10 0.94 10.92
N VAL A 41 -4.11 0.08 10.98
CA VAL A 41 -4.33 -0.97 9.96
C VAL A 41 -5.25 -0.48 8.83
N LYS A 42 -5.97 0.63 9.00
CA LYS A 42 -6.44 1.43 7.86
C LYS A 42 -5.38 2.46 7.48
N LYS A 43 -4.15 1.99 7.23
CA LYS A 43 -3.26 2.65 6.26
C LYS A 43 -4.10 2.69 4.99
N SER A 44 -4.72 3.84 4.70
CA SER A 44 -5.25 4.13 3.38
C SER A 44 -4.14 3.69 2.44
N SER A 45 -4.36 2.62 1.68
CA SER A 45 -3.43 2.27 0.61
C SER A 45 -3.18 3.58 -0.13
N PRO A 46 -1.95 4.09 -0.18
CA PRO A 46 -1.70 5.31 -0.94
C PRO A 46 -2.33 5.09 -2.31
N ASN A 47 -3.18 6.02 -2.74
CA ASN A 47 -3.99 5.86 -3.94
C ASN A 47 -3.05 5.97 -5.14
N VAL A 48 -2.42 4.84 -5.48
CA VAL A 48 -1.52 4.72 -6.61
C VAL A 48 -2.39 4.57 -7.85
N THR A 49 -2.30 5.56 -8.73
CA THR A 49 -3.03 5.56 -10.00
C THR A 49 -2.04 5.74 -11.12
N ALA A 50 -2.36 5.17 -12.28
CA ALA A 50 -1.66 5.42 -13.51
C ALA A 50 -2.67 5.73 -14.61
N SER A 51 -2.36 6.73 -15.42
CA SER A 51 -3.16 7.09 -16.59
C SER A 51 -2.27 7.44 -17.77
N VAL A 52 -2.72 7.07 -18.96
CA VAL A 52 -2.13 7.49 -20.23
C VAL A 52 -2.90 8.69 -20.77
N ASP A 53 -2.19 9.68 -21.30
CA ASP A 53 -2.79 10.90 -21.87
C ASP A 53 -3.49 10.66 -23.21
N ASN A 54 -2.95 9.76 -24.04
CA ASN A 54 -3.53 9.35 -25.31
C ASN A 54 -3.61 7.82 -25.40
N THR A 55 -4.83 7.28 -25.35
CA THR A 55 -5.07 5.84 -25.50
C THR A 55 -4.95 5.35 -26.94
N PHE A 56 -4.86 6.25 -27.92
CA PHE A 56 -4.74 5.93 -29.35
C PHE A 56 -3.58 6.70 -30.01
N PRO A 57 -2.33 6.45 -29.60
CA PRO A 57 -1.18 7.15 -30.16
C PRO A 57 -0.85 6.70 -31.57
N VAL A 58 -0.35 7.64 -32.39
CA VAL A 58 0.25 7.31 -33.69
C VAL A 58 1.60 6.62 -33.44
N GLN A 59 2.00 5.69 -34.31
CA GLN A 59 3.33 5.11 -34.25
C GLN A 59 4.45 6.19 -34.27
N ASN A 60 5.54 5.94 -33.54
CA ASN A 60 6.67 6.84 -33.32
C ASN A 60 6.34 8.15 -32.58
N SER A 61 5.16 8.24 -31.95
CA SER A 61 4.81 9.35 -31.05
C SER A 61 5.23 9.06 -29.60
N ILE A 62 5.11 10.08 -28.75
CA ILE A 62 5.32 9.97 -27.31
C ILE A 62 3.95 10.03 -26.63
N VAL A 63 3.70 9.10 -25.72
CA VAL A 63 2.58 9.17 -24.76
C VAL A 63 3.12 9.48 -23.38
N ASN A 64 2.36 10.26 -22.61
CA ASN A 64 2.74 10.58 -21.24
C ASN A 64 1.94 9.72 -20.28
N ILE A 65 2.67 8.93 -19.49
CA ILE A 65 2.08 8.15 -18.40
C ILE A 65 2.19 8.98 -17.12
N THR A 66 1.04 9.44 -16.64
CA THR A 66 0.96 10.10 -15.34
C THR A 66 0.80 9.03 -14.26
N VAL A 67 1.67 9.06 -13.26
CA VAL A 67 1.59 8.17 -12.10
C VAL A 67 1.48 9.03 -10.83
N THR A 68 0.50 8.69 -9.98
CA THR A 68 0.34 9.31 -8.65
C THR A 68 0.69 8.31 -7.57
N GLY A 69 1.20 8.79 -6.45
CA GLY A 69 1.60 7.94 -5.33
C GLY A 69 2.43 8.67 -4.29
N PRO A 70 3.06 7.95 -3.36
CA PRO A 70 3.88 8.56 -2.32
C PRO A 70 5.04 9.35 -2.90
N ALA A 71 5.23 10.60 -2.46
CA ALA A 71 6.38 11.40 -2.86
C ALA A 71 7.71 10.69 -2.54
N GLY A 72 8.66 10.77 -3.47
CA GLY A 72 9.95 10.09 -3.36
C GLY A 72 9.93 8.59 -3.65
N ALA A 73 8.77 8.01 -4.04
CA ALA A 73 8.70 6.63 -4.50
C ALA A 73 9.33 6.47 -5.89
N GLU A 74 10.00 5.34 -6.12
CA GLU A 74 10.49 4.93 -7.44
C GLU A 74 9.32 4.37 -8.25
N VAL A 75 9.21 4.76 -9.51
CA VAL A 75 8.24 4.23 -10.46
C VAL A 75 8.98 3.42 -11.51
N ARG A 76 8.50 2.20 -11.76
CA ARG A 76 8.92 1.34 -12.87
C ARG A 76 7.74 1.05 -13.76
N ILE A 77 7.92 1.21 -15.06
CA ILE A 77 6.92 0.97 -16.07
C ILE A 77 7.44 -0.09 -17.02
N VAL A 78 6.60 -1.08 -17.32
CA VAL A 78 6.85 -2.08 -18.36
C VAL A 78 5.74 -1.97 -19.39
N CYS A 79 6.09 -1.66 -20.63
CA CYS A 79 5.15 -1.67 -21.75
C CYS A 79 5.35 -2.96 -22.54
N HIS A 80 4.30 -3.77 -22.63
CA HIS A 80 4.30 -5.06 -23.32
C HIS A 80 3.84 -4.89 -24.77
N TYR A 81 4.79 -4.73 -25.69
CA TYR A 81 4.50 -4.72 -27.12
C TYR A 81 4.54 -6.15 -27.68
N LYS A 82 3.92 -6.34 -28.85
CA LYS A 82 3.94 -7.63 -29.55
C LYS A 82 5.36 -8.13 -29.86
N SER A 83 6.28 -7.21 -30.14
CA SER A 83 7.68 -7.50 -30.48
C SER A 83 8.60 -7.64 -29.26
N GLY A 84 8.13 -7.29 -28.07
CA GLY A 84 8.90 -7.37 -26.82
C GLY A 84 8.52 -6.27 -25.82
N ASP A 85 9.24 -6.26 -24.71
CA ASP A 85 9.00 -5.32 -23.61
C ASP A 85 9.92 -4.10 -23.71
N THR A 86 9.41 -2.96 -23.23
CA THR A 86 10.25 -1.77 -22.98
C THR A 86 10.06 -1.30 -21.55
N TYR A 87 11.11 -0.68 -21.00
CA TYR A 87 11.19 -0.35 -19.59
C TYR A 87 11.43 1.15 -19.43
N TYR A 88 10.65 1.76 -18.55
CA TYR A 88 10.83 3.15 -18.15
C TYR A 88 10.88 3.26 -16.64
N SER A 89 11.54 4.31 -16.15
CA SER A 89 11.61 4.59 -14.73
C SER A 89 11.49 6.07 -14.45
N GLY A 90 11.07 6.40 -13.24
CA GLY A 90 10.96 7.76 -12.76
C GLY A 90 10.84 7.81 -11.25
N MET A 91 10.78 9.02 -10.71
CA MET A 91 10.54 9.26 -9.28
C MET A 91 9.28 10.09 -9.13
N ILE A 92 8.45 9.75 -8.14
CA ILE A 92 7.31 10.58 -7.76
C ILE A 92 7.84 11.85 -7.09
N GLN A 93 7.44 13.01 -7.63
CA GLN A 93 7.90 14.30 -7.12
C GLN A 93 7.15 14.67 -5.83
N SER A 94 7.53 15.78 -5.21
CA SER A 94 6.92 16.28 -3.97
C SER A 94 5.44 16.67 -4.11
N ASN A 95 4.93 16.81 -5.33
CA ASN A 95 3.51 17.03 -5.63
C ASN A 95 2.72 15.71 -5.78
N GLU A 96 3.27 14.58 -5.32
CA GLU A 96 2.66 13.25 -5.34
C GLU A 96 2.33 12.73 -6.75
N ARG A 97 3.02 13.30 -7.75
CA ARG A 97 2.80 12.99 -9.16
C ARG A 97 4.14 12.88 -9.89
N THR A 98 4.17 12.07 -10.94
CA THR A 98 5.23 12.08 -11.94
C THR A 98 4.64 11.86 -13.32
N ILE A 99 5.33 12.33 -14.34
CA ILE A 99 4.97 12.17 -15.74
C ILE A 99 6.14 11.51 -16.42
N ILE A 100 5.93 10.31 -16.95
CA ILE A 100 6.95 9.52 -17.62
C ILE A 100 6.61 9.49 -19.12
N PRO A 101 7.43 10.12 -19.97
CA PRO A 101 7.25 10.05 -21.41
C PRO A 101 7.67 8.67 -21.92
N VAL A 102 6.78 8.01 -22.65
CA VAL A 102 6.96 6.69 -23.24
C VAL A 102 6.94 6.82 -24.75
N LEU A 103 8.00 6.35 -25.40
CA LEU A 103 8.10 6.34 -26.85
C LEU A 103 7.35 5.14 -27.43
N VAL A 104 6.33 5.40 -28.26
CA VAL A 104 5.56 4.39 -28.99
C VAL A 104 6.28 4.04 -30.29
N GLY A 105 7.51 3.53 -30.20
CA GLY A 105 8.36 3.31 -31.38
C GLY A 105 7.88 2.17 -32.29
N LEU A 106 8.15 0.93 -31.88
CA LEU A 106 7.90 -0.29 -32.67
C LEU A 106 6.50 -0.87 -32.47
N ALA A 107 5.52 -0.03 -32.18
CA ALA A 107 4.18 -0.49 -31.85
C ALA A 107 3.41 -0.88 -33.12
N GLU A 108 2.83 -2.08 -33.14
CA GLU A 108 1.97 -2.53 -34.24
C GLU A 108 0.60 -1.87 -34.14
N PRO A 109 0.12 -1.17 -35.19
CA PRO A 109 -1.21 -0.59 -35.21
C PRO A 109 -2.30 -1.62 -34.86
N GLY A 110 -3.22 -1.25 -33.97
CA GLY A 110 -4.31 -2.09 -33.49
C GLY A 110 -3.92 -3.13 -32.44
N TYR A 111 -2.64 -3.29 -32.10
CA TYR A 111 -2.22 -4.17 -31.01
C TYR A 111 -2.32 -3.45 -29.66
N ALA A 112 -3.13 -3.99 -28.74
CA ALA A 112 -3.27 -3.42 -27.41
C ALA A 112 -1.97 -3.60 -26.61
N VAL A 113 -1.35 -2.48 -26.23
CA VAL A 113 -0.15 -2.46 -25.39
C VAL A 113 -0.58 -2.34 -23.94
N SER A 114 -0.40 -3.42 -23.19
CA SER A 114 -0.58 -3.41 -21.73
C SER A 114 0.61 -2.72 -21.07
N VAL A 115 0.33 -1.88 -20.09
CA VAL A 115 1.34 -1.17 -19.32
C VAL A 115 1.22 -1.52 -17.86
N ASP A 116 2.22 -2.21 -17.35
CA ASP A 116 2.36 -2.51 -15.92
C ASP A 116 3.16 -1.41 -15.24
N VAL A 117 2.61 -0.86 -14.17
CA VAL A 117 3.23 0.20 -13.38
C VAL A 117 3.44 -0.29 -11.97
N SER A 118 4.70 -0.24 -11.51
CA SER A 118 5.10 -0.56 -10.14
C SER A 118 5.62 0.69 -9.45
N VAL A 119 5.05 1.02 -8.29
CA VAL A 119 5.50 2.12 -7.43
C VAL A 119 6.12 1.52 -6.18
N ILE A 120 7.42 1.76 -6.00
CA ILE A 120 8.27 1.19 -4.95
C ILE A 120 8.55 2.28 -3.92
N SER A 121 8.05 2.07 -2.71
CA SER A 121 8.27 2.96 -1.57
C SER A 121 8.60 2.12 -0.33
N ASP A 122 7.84 2.24 0.76
CA ASP A 122 7.91 1.30 1.88
C ASP A 122 7.27 -0.07 1.52
N LYS A 123 6.34 -0.04 0.56
CA LYS A 123 5.72 -1.20 -0.07
C LYS A 123 5.75 -1.06 -1.58
N ILE A 124 5.54 -2.17 -2.28
CA ILE A 124 5.36 -2.19 -3.73
C ILE A 124 3.85 -2.14 -4.02
N TYR A 125 3.46 -1.15 -4.81
CA TYR A 125 2.10 -0.98 -5.32
C TYR A 125 2.11 -1.21 -6.82
N THR A 126 1.18 -2.01 -7.32
CA THR A 126 1.06 -2.27 -8.76
C THR A 126 -0.26 -1.73 -9.28
N THR A 127 -0.23 -1.18 -10.49
CA THR A 127 -1.41 -0.74 -11.24
C THR A 127 -1.16 -0.96 -12.73
N GLN A 128 -2.22 -0.88 -13.53
CA GLN A 128 -2.16 -1.15 -14.95
C GLN A 128 -2.89 -0.07 -15.74
N THR A 129 -2.38 0.21 -16.93
CA THR A 129 -3.07 1.01 -17.94
C THR A 129 -2.82 0.41 -19.32
N MET A 130 -3.42 0.96 -20.37
CA MET A 130 -3.25 0.47 -21.72
C MET A 130 -3.44 1.56 -22.77
N PHE A 131 -2.83 1.36 -23.93
CA PHE A 131 -3.11 2.14 -25.14
C PHE A 131 -3.05 1.24 -26.37
N ILE A 132 -3.68 1.68 -27.46
CA ILE A 132 -3.77 0.96 -28.72
C ILE A 132 -3.22 1.87 -29.81
N PRO A 133 -2.01 1.62 -30.33
CA PRO A 133 -1.44 2.40 -31.42
C PRO A 133 -2.33 2.39 -32.67
N GLN A 134 -2.34 3.49 -33.43
CA GLN A 134 -3.03 3.61 -34.72
C GLN A 134 -2.06 3.74 -35.89
#